data_AF-A9UN18-F1
#
_entry.id   AF-A9UN18-F1
#
_cell.length_a   1.000
_cell.length_b   1.000
_cell.length_c   1.000
_cell.angle_alpha   90.00
_cell.angle_beta   90.00
_cell.angle_gamma   90.00
#
_symmetry.space_group_name_H-M   'P 1'
#
loop_
_entity.id
_entity.type
_entity.pdbx_description
1 polymer ?
#
loop_
_entity_poly.entity_id
_entity_poly.type
_entity_poly.pdbx_seq_one_letter_code
_entity_poly.pdbx_strand_id
1 'polypeptide(L)'
;MDHLLDMGWRSKALETSTLAIKVALKSLKFYHNYYHIPLVVTTVLALLGWQFYQLVKLSQNVMAPHYMRRGYLTWCTIFLASLGLLLGEMVFLQWAPFMTVICLVVPFGVWCMTLAALPQNGGWIFEPLKHLRWIVGPAVVMIASIYCNCPLSLAYILCVGFYNRRGWLHPSPKFLAWLALVLLLGGFLWSQKGMQILMTTNYRVVLQAISMLVVIVRPCVLNENHKWKVWIINGGILFVAAIGIFLKEMGKPVPLYLFAANWAYLIYAFASVPCSSRTTPQSRLELIRFNLLTLHVLLSDSYVSLFAQGLIIEYQMGLEVHEKFKEADEDVKILTSSKHLQMCYRFAVSILLYFYASLFGTGHWVGGFTYLANSARLFLPDSSSGLVPLLVLIHLLIPSIVIMASVVALSSFGRQQIRTIFSSLMLICNAVVLFFVVFVPHNAYWPMAHPSVVHALLAQLTVILILACESIVTIFFRRLNMNRCSDWRQEADEFESSYPPITTTAV
;
A
#
# COMPACT_ATOMS: atom_id res chain seq x y z
N MET A 1 30.45 -28.58 -0.82
CA MET A 1 30.93 -28.55 0.58
C MET A 1 30.45 -29.80 1.30
N ASP A 2 29.15 -30.10 1.22
CA ASP A 2 28.53 -31.32 1.78
C ASP A 2 29.17 -32.61 1.25
N HIS A 3 29.38 -32.73 -0.06
CA HIS A 3 30.07 -33.88 -0.68
C HIS A 3 31.51 -34.11 -0.16
N LEU A 4 32.24 -33.07 0.27
CA LEU A 4 33.61 -33.21 0.81
C LEU A 4 33.60 -33.59 2.29
N LEU A 5 32.55 -33.19 3.02
CA LEU A 5 32.30 -33.60 4.40
C LEU A 5 31.84 -35.07 4.46
N ASP A 6 31.00 -35.49 3.51
CA ASP A 6 30.52 -36.87 3.39
C ASP A 6 31.64 -37.87 3.03
N MET A 7 32.68 -37.42 2.31
CA MET A 7 33.87 -38.23 2.00
C MET A 7 34.94 -38.23 3.13
N GLY A 8 34.65 -37.62 4.28
CA GLY A 8 35.56 -37.59 5.44
C GLY A 8 36.78 -36.66 5.31
N TRP A 9 36.88 -35.90 4.23
CA TRP A 9 38.01 -35.00 3.95
C TRP A 9 37.85 -33.62 4.60
N ARG A 10 37.69 -33.60 5.93
CA ARG A 10 37.45 -32.38 6.71
C ARG A 10 38.53 -31.31 6.50
N SER A 11 39.81 -31.71 6.39
CA SER A 11 40.90 -30.76 6.13
C SER A 11 40.75 -30.04 4.80
N LYS A 12 40.36 -30.76 3.74
CA LYS A 12 40.18 -30.21 2.39
C LYS A 12 38.89 -29.37 2.29
N ALA A 13 37.85 -29.74 3.03
CA ALA A 13 36.64 -28.94 3.18
C ALA A 13 36.93 -27.61 3.90
N LEU A 14 37.79 -27.63 4.93
CA LEU A 14 38.18 -26.42 5.67
C LEU A 14 39.06 -25.52 4.81
N GLU A 15 40.04 -26.09 4.10
CA GLU A 15 40.89 -25.35 3.16
C GLU A 15 40.07 -24.68 2.04
N THR A 16 39.17 -25.42 1.40
CA THR A 16 38.28 -24.87 0.35
C THR A 16 37.34 -23.79 0.89
N SER A 17 36.81 -23.96 2.11
CA SER A 17 36.00 -22.93 2.77
C SER A 17 36.82 -21.65 3.04
N THR A 18 38.03 -21.78 3.57
CA THR A 18 38.89 -20.60 3.83
C THR A 18 39.29 -19.89 2.54
N LEU A 19 39.54 -20.63 1.46
CA LEU A 19 39.82 -20.05 0.15
C LEU A 19 38.60 -19.32 -0.41
N ALA A 20 37.41 -19.94 -0.34
CA ALA A 20 36.16 -19.32 -0.75
C ALA A 20 35.87 -18.03 0.04
N ILE A 21 36.09 -18.03 1.36
CA ILE A 21 35.94 -16.85 2.22
C ILE A 21 36.93 -15.75 1.80
N LYS A 22 38.20 -16.08 1.54
CA LYS A 22 39.21 -15.11 1.10
C LYS A 22 38.86 -14.50 -0.26
N VAL A 23 38.41 -15.31 -1.21
CA VAL A 23 37.96 -14.85 -2.54
C VAL A 23 36.74 -13.96 -2.39
N ALA A 24 35.73 -14.38 -1.62
CA ALA A 24 34.52 -13.59 -1.36
C ALA A 24 34.85 -12.24 -0.71
N LEU A 25 35.75 -12.22 0.29
CA LEU A 25 36.19 -10.99 0.92
C LEU A 25 36.94 -10.07 -0.05
N LYS A 26 37.79 -10.63 -0.91
CA LYS A 26 38.51 -9.86 -1.94
C LYS A 26 37.54 -9.27 -2.96
N SER A 27 36.56 -10.05 -3.42
CA SER A 27 35.51 -9.59 -4.33
C SER A 27 34.64 -8.51 -3.70
N LEU A 28 34.26 -8.65 -2.43
CA LEU A 28 33.46 -7.66 -1.71
C LEU A 28 34.24 -6.35 -1.54
N LYS A 29 35.53 -6.41 -1.17
CA LYS A 29 36.40 -5.24 -1.07
C LYS A 29 36.57 -4.53 -2.41
N PHE A 30 36.76 -5.29 -3.49
CA PHE A 30 36.86 -4.73 -4.84
C PHE A 30 35.56 -4.03 -5.25
N TYR A 31 34.42 -4.68 -5.04
CA TYR A 31 33.10 -4.10 -5.34
C TYR A 31 32.83 -2.84 -4.53
N HIS A 32 33.12 -2.87 -3.23
CA HIS A 32 32.93 -1.73 -2.35
C HIS A 32 33.81 -0.54 -2.74
N ASN A 33 35.09 -0.77 -3.04
CA ASN A 33 36.00 0.34 -3.35
C ASN A 33 35.78 0.93 -4.74
N TYR A 34 35.38 0.12 -5.72
CA TYR A 34 35.30 0.55 -7.12
C TYR A 34 33.88 0.93 -7.56
N TYR A 35 32.85 0.16 -7.18
CA TYR A 35 31.48 0.33 -7.68
C TYR A 35 30.54 1.04 -6.71
N HIS A 36 30.85 1.13 -5.41
CA HIS A 36 29.94 1.72 -4.42
C HIS A 36 29.48 3.13 -4.78
N ILE A 37 30.42 4.06 -4.98
CA ILE A 37 30.07 5.47 -5.25
C ILE A 37 29.32 5.60 -6.59
N PRO A 38 29.83 5.03 -7.71
CA PRO A 38 29.09 5.07 -8.98
C PRO A 38 27.67 4.53 -8.86
N LEU A 39 27.47 3.38 -8.20
CA LEU A 39 26.15 2.77 -8.06
C LEU A 39 25.19 3.60 -7.20
N VAL A 40 25.68 4.21 -6.12
CA VAL A 40 24.85 5.12 -5.31
C VAL A 40 24.45 6.33 -6.15
N VAL A 41 25.38 6.95 -6.88
CA VAL A 41 25.11 8.11 -7.74
C VAL A 41 24.11 7.75 -8.84
N THR A 42 24.29 6.63 -9.55
CA THR A 42 23.36 6.21 -10.60
C THR A 42 21.98 5.87 -10.06
N THR A 43 21.90 5.27 -8.87
CA THR A 43 20.63 4.99 -8.19
C THR A 43 19.90 6.29 -7.83
N VAL A 44 20.61 7.27 -7.26
CA VAL A 44 20.04 8.59 -6.93
C VAL A 44 19.55 9.30 -8.19
N LEU A 45 20.36 9.31 -9.27
CA LEU A 45 19.97 9.90 -10.54
C LEU A 45 18.74 9.22 -11.14
N ALA A 46 18.66 7.89 -11.08
CA ALA A 46 17.49 7.14 -11.55
C ALA A 46 16.23 7.46 -10.74
N LEU A 47 16.34 7.51 -9.40
CA LEU A 47 15.22 7.87 -8.52
C LEU A 47 14.74 9.30 -8.75
N LEU A 48 15.66 10.27 -8.89
CA LEU A 48 15.33 11.66 -9.18
C LEU A 48 14.67 11.83 -10.55
N GLY A 49 15.24 11.21 -11.59
CA GLY A 49 14.66 11.21 -12.93
C GLY A 49 13.25 10.61 -12.92
N TRP A 50 13.06 9.47 -12.25
CA TRP A 50 11.77 8.82 -12.15
C TRP A 50 10.73 9.66 -11.38
N GLN A 51 11.12 10.28 -10.26
CA GLN A 51 10.24 11.20 -9.53
C GLN A 51 9.84 12.39 -10.40
N PHE A 52 10.79 12.99 -11.11
CA PHE A 52 10.50 14.13 -11.98
C PHE A 52 9.60 13.74 -13.16
N TYR A 53 9.84 12.59 -13.80
CA TYR A 53 8.95 12.04 -14.82
C TYR A 53 7.52 11.88 -14.32
N GLN A 54 7.34 11.29 -13.13
CA GLN A 54 6.01 11.10 -12.53
C GLN A 54 5.35 12.44 -12.20
N LEU A 55 6.10 13.41 -11.67
CA LEU A 55 5.61 14.77 -11.40
C LEU A 55 5.13 15.47 -12.67
N VAL A 56 5.90 15.41 -13.76
CA VAL A 56 5.52 15.98 -15.06
C VAL A 56 4.24 15.33 -15.56
N LYS A 57 4.17 14.00 -15.58
CA LYS A 57 2.99 13.26 -16.03
C LYS A 57 1.75 13.56 -15.18
N LEU A 58 1.94 13.74 -13.88
CA LEU A 58 0.87 14.10 -12.96
C LEU A 58 0.34 15.51 -13.24
N SER A 59 1.22 16.49 -13.46
CA SER A 59 0.81 17.86 -13.82
C SER A 59 0.05 17.91 -15.15
N GLN A 60 0.49 17.15 -16.14
CA GLN A 60 -0.13 17.08 -17.47
C GLN A 60 -1.54 16.51 -17.42
N ASN A 61 -1.75 15.45 -16.63
CA ASN A 61 -3.06 14.82 -16.50
C ASN A 61 -4.11 15.75 -15.86
N VAL A 62 -3.68 16.78 -15.12
CA VAL A 62 -4.57 17.68 -14.38
C VAL A 62 -4.74 19.04 -15.10
N MET A 63 -3.72 19.54 -15.81
CA MET A 63 -3.74 20.90 -16.38
C MET A 63 -4.34 20.99 -17.79
N ALA A 64 -4.13 20.01 -18.69
CA ALA A 64 -4.89 19.77 -19.93
C ALA A 64 -4.16 18.71 -20.80
N PRO A 65 -4.87 17.77 -21.45
CA PRO A 65 -4.26 16.73 -22.30
C PRO A 65 -3.74 17.23 -23.66
N HIS A 66 -3.97 18.50 -24.03
CA HIS A 66 -3.80 19.01 -25.40
C HIS A 66 -2.38 19.46 -25.77
N TYR A 67 -1.40 19.35 -24.87
CA TYR A 67 -0.03 19.82 -25.14
C TYR A 67 0.82 18.76 -25.86
N MET A 68 1.45 19.17 -26.96
CA MET A 68 2.39 18.33 -27.68
C MET A 68 3.62 18.02 -26.81
N ARG A 69 3.90 16.74 -26.63
CA ARG A 69 5.10 16.24 -25.97
C ARG A 69 6.32 16.55 -26.83
N ARG A 70 7.47 16.75 -26.19
CA ARG A 70 8.74 16.97 -26.89
C ARG A 70 9.17 15.74 -27.71
N GLY A 71 8.79 14.53 -27.28
CA GLY A 71 9.10 13.28 -27.97
C GLY A 71 10.52 12.78 -27.70
N TYR A 72 10.84 11.58 -28.19
CA TYR A 72 12.13 10.91 -27.92
C TYR A 72 13.26 11.34 -28.84
N LEU A 73 12.98 12.08 -29.91
CA LEU A 73 13.90 12.42 -30.99
C LEU A 73 14.43 13.85 -30.82
N THR A 74 15.10 14.09 -29.69
CA THR A 74 15.80 15.36 -29.42
C THR A 74 17.29 15.12 -29.34
N TRP A 75 18.11 16.13 -29.67
CA TRP A 75 19.57 16.03 -29.54
C TRP A 75 20.01 15.63 -28.12
N CYS A 76 19.32 16.13 -27.09
CA CYS A 76 19.61 15.78 -25.70
C CYS A 76 19.32 14.30 -25.39
N THR A 77 18.21 13.74 -25.86
CA THR A 77 17.88 12.32 -25.63
C THR A 77 18.79 11.38 -26.43
N ILE A 78 19.16 11.76 -27.65
CA ILE A 78 20.12 10.99 -28.47
C ILE A 78 21.50 10.97 -27.81
N PHE A 79 21.99 12.14 -27.38
CA PHE A 79 23.26 12.25 -26.66
C PHE A 79 23.25 11.41 -25.38
N LEU A 80 22.21 11.54 -24.56
CA LEU A 80 22.09 10.81 -23.30
C LEU A 80 21.99 9.28 -23.51
N ALA A 81 21.26 8.84 -24.53
CA ALA A 81 21.17 7.43 -24.90
C ALA A 81 22.51 6.88 -25.40
N SER A 82 23.22 7.64 -26.25
CA SER A 82 24.55 7.25 -26.74
C SER A 82 25.57 7.14 -25.61
N LEU A 83 25.53 8.05 -24.63
CA LEU A 83 26.38 8.02 -23.45
C LEU A 83 26.09 6.81 -22.56
N GLY A 84 24.80 6.47 -22.38
CA GLY A 84 24.38 5.28 -21.64
C GLY A 84 24.81 3.98 -22.30
N LEU A 85 24.73 3.90 -23.64
CA LEU A 85 25.20 2.74 -24.41
C LEU A 85 26.72 2.59 -24.33
N LEU A 86 27.46 3.67 -24.55
CA LEU A 86 28.92 3.70 -24.43
C LEU A 86 29.39 3.22 -23.05
N LEU A 87 28.76 3.74 -21.98
CA LEU A 87 29.07 3.32 -20.61
C LEU A 87 28.76 1.85 -20.40
N GLY A 88 27.59 1.38 -20.88
CA GLY A 88 27.18 -0.01 -20.79
C GLY A 88 28.17 -0.96 -21.48
N GLU A 89 28.60 -0.61 -22.69
CA GLU A 89 29.60 -1.37 -23.46
C GLU A 89 30.96 -1.41 -22.75
N MET A 90 31.46 -0.27 -22.26
CA MET A 90 32.73 -0.19 -21.55
C MET A 90 32.73 -1.07 -20.28
N VAL A 91 31.66 -1.01 -19.49
CA VAL A 91 31.54 -1.78 -18.24
C VAL A 91 31.31 -3.28 -18.52
N PHE A 92 30.60 -3.61 -19.59
CA PHE A 92 30.45 -4.99 -20.05
C PHE A 92 31.79 -5.58 -20.52
N LEU A 93 32.59 -4.80 -21.26
CA LEU A 93 33.96 -5.19 -21.67
C LEU A 93 34.90 -5.41 -20.48
N GLN A 94 34.65 -4.72 -19.35
CA GLN A 94 35.36 -4.94 -18.09
C GLN A 94 34.92 -6.22 -17.34
N TRP A 95 34.09 -7.07 -17.97
CA TRP A 95 33.55 -8.30 -17.37
C TRP A 95 32.79 -8.06 -16.06
N ALA A 96 32.19 -6.89 -15.92
CA ALA A 96 31.35 -6.60 -14.76
C ALA A 96 30.11 -7.51 -14.75
N PRO A 97 29.57 -7.86 -13.56
CA PRO A 97 28.32 -8.59 -13.47
C PRO A 97 27.20 -7.83 -14.18
N PHE A 98 26.36 -8.56 -14.92
CA PHE A 98 25.23 -8.00 -15.68
C PHE A 98 24.32 -7.07 -14.85
N MET A 99 24.06 -7.42 -13.59
CA MET A 99 23.28 -6.57 -12.68
C MET A 99 23.93 -5.20 -12.42
N THR A 100 25.25 -5.14 -12.34
CA THR A 100 26.02 -3.90 -12.16
C THR A 100 25.91 -3.02 -13.40
N VAL A 101 26.03 -3.62 -14.59
CA VAL A 101 25.84 -2.92 -15.87
C VAL A 101 24.44 -2.30 -15.95
N ILE A 102 23.40 -3.08 -15.63
CA ILE A 102 22.01 -2.57 -15.58
C ILE A 102 21.91 -1.38 -14.63
N CYS A 103 22.37 -1.50 -13.39
CA CYS A 103 22.24 -0.43 -12.39
C CYS A 103 22.95 0.87 -12.79
N LEU A 104 24.02 0.77 -13.59
CA LEU A 104 24.74 1.94 -14.11
C LEU A 104 24.05 2.59 -15.32
N VAL A 105 23.39 1.79 -16.16
CA VAL A 105 22.75 2.26 -17.41
C VAL A 105 21.31 2.77 -17.19
N VAL A 106 20.58 2.21 -16.21
CA VAL A 106 19.18 2.59 -15.87
C VAL A 106 18.93 4.11 -15.79
N PRO A 107 19.74 4.95 -15.11
CA PRO A 107 19.46 6.39 -15.04
C PRO A 107 19.36 7.03 -16.43
N PHE A 108 20.18 6.63 -17.40
CA PHE A 108 20.14 7.20 -18.75
C PHE A 108 18.81 6.94 -19.44
N GLY A 109 18.29 5.71 -19.35
CA GLY A 109 16.99 5.35 -19.88
C GLY A 109 15.85 6.13 -19.20
N VAL A 110 15.88 6.23 -17.87
CA VAL A 110 14.87 6.98 -17.10
C VAL A 110 14.88 8.46 -17.48
N TRP A 111 16.05 9.08 -17.60
CA TRP A 111 16.18 10.49 -17.97
C TRP A 111 15.80 10.74 -19.45
N CYS A 112 16.04 9.79 -20.36
CA CYS A 112 15.50 9.85 -21.72
C CYS A 112 13.97 9.91 -21.72
N MET A 113 13.31 9.04 -20.95
CA MET A 113 11.84 9.06 -20.81
C MET A 113 11.35 10.37 -20.18
N THR A 114 12.10 10.88 -19.22
CA THR A 114 11.79 12.11 -18.50
C THR A 114 11.83 13.33 -19.43
N LEU A 115 12.90 13.47 -20.21
CA LEU A 115 13.07 14.55 -21.17
C LEU A 115 12.04 14.48 -22.30
N ALA A 116 11.70 13.27 -22.75
CA ALA A 116 10.69 13.05 -23.78
C ALA A 116 9.27 13.43 -23.31
N ALA A 117 9.02 13.34 -22.01
CA ALA A 117 7.74 13.70 -21.40
C ALA A 117 7.55 15.20 -21.16
N LEU A 118 8.61 16.02 -21.24
CA LEU A 118 8.51 17.46 -21.03
C LEU A 118 7.61 18.14 -22.09
N PRO A 119 6.86 19.19 -21.71
CA PRO A 119 6.15 20.02 -22.67
C PRO A 119 7.14 20.80 -23.55
N GLN A 120 6.77 21.06 -24.80
CA GLN A 120 7.62 21.84 -25.73
C GLN A 120 7.81 23.30 -25.29
N ASN A 121 6.82 23.88 -24.60
CA ASN A 121 6.89 25.24 -24.06
C ASN A 121 7.45 25.23 -22.63
N GLY A 122 8.64 25.83 -22.43
CA GLY A 122 9.46 25.72 -21.22
C GLY A 122 8.96 26.42 -19.95
N GLY A 123 7.76 27.03 -19.96
CA GLY A 123 7.25 27.85 -18.85
C GLY A 123 6.84 27.08 -17.59
N TRP A 124 6.78 25.75 -17.62
CA TRP A 124 6.10 24.95 -16.59
C TRP A 124 7.02 24.03 -15.77
N ILE A 125 8.35 24.17 -15.84
CA ILE A 125 9.28 23.31 -15.08
C ILE A 125 9.13 23.52 -13.56
N PHE A 126 8.75 24.73 -13.13
CA PHE A 126 8.63 25.10 -11.71
C PHE A 126 7.26 24.78 -11.08
N GLU A 127 6.23 24.53 -11.88
CA GLU A 127 4.88 24.24 -11.38
C GLU A 127 4.80 22.87 -10.68
N PRO A 128 5.40 21.79 -11.23
CA PRO A 128 5.50 20.50 -10.54
C PRO A 128 6.27 20.55 -9.22
N LEU A 129 7.25 21.45 -9.09
CA LEU A 129 8.04 21.62 -7.86
C LEU A 129 7.20 22.17 -6.69
N LYS A 130 6.13 22.92 -6.97
CA LYS A 130 5.18 23.36 -5.93
C LYS A 130 4.46 22.18 -5.24
N HIS A 131 4.45 21.00 -5.85
CA HIS A 131 3.87 19.78 -5.28
C HIS A 131 4.80 19.05 -4.31
N LEU A 132 6.08 19.41 -4.27
CA LEU A 132 7.08 18.74 -3.44
C LEU A 132 6.71 18.76 -1.95
N ARG A 133 6.06 19.83 -1.47
CA ARG A 133 5.58 19.91 -0.07
C ARG A 133 4.61 18.79 0.31
N TRP A 134 3.76 18.36 -0.63
CA TRP A 134 2.77 17.29 -0.42
C TRP A 134 3.36 15.89 -0.53
N ILE A 135 4.60 15.79 -1.02
CA ILE A 135 5.37 14.55 -1.11
C ILE A 135 6.28 14.42 0.10
N VAL A 136 7.07 15.46 0.39
CA VAL A 136 8.07 15.45 1.46
C VAL A 136 7.43 15.36 2.83
N GLY A 137 6.33 16.08 3.09
CA GLY A 137 5.65 16.05 4.39
C GLY A 137 5.25 14.62 4.81
N PRO A 138 4.43 13.90 4.00
CA PRO A 138 4.07 12.51 4.29
C PRO A 138 5.27 11.56 4.31
N ALA A 139 6.27 11.76 3.45
CA ALA A 139 7.48 10.95 3.46
C ALA A 139 8.25 11.07 4.78
N VAL A 140 8.40 12.29 5.32
CA VAL A 140 9.05 12.54 6.62
C VAL A 140 8.26 11.86 7.75
N VAL A 141 6.93 11.93 7.73
CA VAL A 141 6.07 11.24 8.71
C VAL A 141 6.26 9.72 8.63
N MET A 142 6.31 9.15 7.43
CA MET A 142 6.57 7.73 7.22
C MET A 142 7.95 7.32 7.74
N ILE A 143 8.99 8.10 7.44
CA ILE A 143 10.35 7.86 7.96
C ILE A 143 10.33 7.91 9.49
N ALA A 144 9.73 8.94 10.09
CA ALA A 144 9.63 9.07 11.54
C ALA A 144 8.88 7.89 12.18
N SER A 145 7.80 7.41 11.55
CA SER A 145 7.02 6.25 12.01
C SER A 145 7.81 4.95 12.06
N ILE A 146 8.84 4.81 11.23
CA ILE A 146 9.70 3.63 11.19
C ILE A 146 10.63 3.60 12.41
N TYR A 147 11.13 4.76 12.83
CA TYR A 147 12.04 4.86 13.98
C TYR A 147 11.34 4.94 15.33
N CYS A 148 10.09 5.45 15.38
CA CYS A 148 9.29 5.55 16.60
C CYS A 148 7.80 5.34 16.31
N ASN A 149 7.09 4.64 17.22
CA ASN A 149 5.63 4.43 17.07
C ASN A 149 4.81 5.68 17.45
N CYS A 150 5.34 6.54 18.34
CA CYS A 150 4.73 7.80 18.76
C CYS A 150 4.32 8.73 17.60
N PRO A 151 5.21 9.03 16.61
CA PRO A 151 4.84 9.87 15.48
C PRO A 151 3.76 9.26 14.57
N LEU A 152 3.62 7.93 14.49
CA LEU A 152 2.56 7.31 13.68
C LEU A 152 1.18 7.54 14.29
N SER A 153 1.03 7.34 15.60
CA SER A 153 -0.22 7.58 16.32
C SER A 153 -0.63 9.06 16.24
N LEU A 154 0.31 9.97 16.47
CA LEU A 154 0.06 11.41 16.32
C LEU A 154 -0.30 11.78 14.88
N ALA A 155 0.44 11.28 13.89
CA ALA A 155 0.13 11.52 12.49
C ALA A 155 -1.24 10.96 12.10
N TYR A 156 -1.63 9.80 12.63
CA TYR A 156 -2.95 9.22 12.43
C TYR A 156 -4.04 10.15 12.94
N ILE A 157 -3.99 10.54 14.22
CA ILE A 157 -4.97 11.44 14.82
C ILE A 157 -5.03 12.79 14.10
N LEU A 158 -3.87 13.39 13.78
CA LEU A 158 -3.80 14.69 13.13
C LEU A 158 -4.31 14.67 11.69
N CYS A 159 -3.92 13.68 10.89
CA CYS A 159 -4.37 13.56 9.49
C CYS A 159 -5.86 13.30 9.40
N VAL A 160 -6.37 12.35 10.21
CA VAL A 160 -7.77 11.95 10.25
C VAL A 160 -8.64 13.08 10.82
N GLY A 161 -8.18 13.74 11.88
CA GLY A 161 -8.82 14.92 12.45
C GLY A 161 -8.85 16.12 11.49
N PHE A 162 -7.77 16.37 10.75
CA PHE A 162 -7.71 17.44 9.75
C PHE A 162 -8.62 17.15 8.55
N TYR A 163 -8.70 15.88 8.12
CA TYR A 163 -9.57 15.45 7.03
C TYR A 163 -11.04 15.77 7.31
N ASN A 164 -11.49 15.53 8.54
CA ASN A 164 -12.84 15.79 9.01
C ASN A 164 -12.97 17.08 9.84
N ARG A 165 -12.09 18.06 9.62
CA ARG A 165 -12.09 19.34 10.36
C ARG A 165 -13.45 20.06 10.36
N ARG A 166 -14.25 19.87 9.30
CA ARG A 166 -15.59 20.46 9.18
C ARG A 166 -16.59 19.90 10.20
N GLY A 167 -16.42 18.64 10.61
CA GLY A 167 -17.26 18.02 11.64
C GLY A 167 -17.11 18.67 13.03
N TRP A 168 -16.02 19.39 13.27
CA TRP A 168 -15.82 20.16 14.50
C TRP A 168 -16.71 21.40 14.59
N LEU A 169 -17.14 21.96 13.45
CA LEU A 169 -18.03 23.12 13.42
C LEU A 169 -19.47 22.74 13.78
N HIS A 170 -19.89 21.52 13.43
CA HIS A 170 -21.22 20.98 13.72
C HIS A 170 -21.13 19.56 14.29
N PRO A 171 -20.90 19.41 15.61
CA PRO A 171 -20.70 18.10 16.23
C PRO A 171 -22.00 17.29 16.19
N SER A 172 -22.02 16.27 15.33
CA SER A 172 -23.10 15.27 15.29
C SER A 172 -22.78 14.08 16.21
N PRO A 173 -23.77 13.31 16.68
CA PRO A 173 -23.51 12.11 17.49
C PRO A 173 -22.66 11.08 16.73
N LYS A 174 -22.82 11.00 15.40
CA LYS A 174 -21.97 10.16 14.53
C LYS A 174 -20.52 10.65 14.50
N PHE A 175 -20.31 11.96 14.45
CA PHE A 175 -18.97 12.56 14.52
C PHE A 175 -18.30 12.30 15.88
N LEU A 176 -19.03 12.41 16.99
CA LEU A 176 -18.50 12.12 18.33
C LEU A 176 -18.12 10.64 18.48
N ALA A 177 -18.97 9.71 18.00
CA ALA A 177 -18.67 8.29 18.00
C ALA A 177 -17.43 7.96 17.15
N TRP A 178 -17.32 8.58 15.97
CA TRP A 178 -16.13 8.49 15.12
C TRP A 178 -14.88 9.03 15.81
N LEU A 179 -14.95 10.22 16.44
CA LEU A 179 -13.81 10.82 17.14
C LEU A 179 -13.34 9.95 18.31
N ALA A 180 -14.27 9.37 19.07
CA ALA A 180 -13.94 8.43 20.14
C ALA A 180 -13.19 7.20 19.59
N LEU A 181 -13.61 6.69 18.43
CA LEU A 181 -12.94 5.57 17.76
C LEU A 181 -11.53 5.95 17.27
N VAL A 182 -11.34 7.16 16.71
CA VAL A 182 -10.04 7.69 16.31
C VAL A 182 -9.09 7.78 17.51
N LEU A 183 -9.56 8.32 18.64
CA LEU A 183 -8.76 8.42 19.86
C LEU A 183 -8.41 7.05 20.44
N LEU A 184 -9.35 6.09 20.40
CA LEU A 184 -9.11 4.72 20.85
C LEU A 184 -8.04 4.03 20.00
N LEU A 185 -8.17 4.09 18.67
CA LEU A 185 -7.19 3.51 17.74
C LEU A 185 -5.84 4.22 17.82
N GLY A 186 -5.83 5.55 17.98
CA GLY A 186 -4.62 6.34 18.20
C GLY A 186 -3.91 5.96 19.50
N GLY A 187 -4.64 5.84 20.60
CA GLY A 187 -4.11 5.38 21.89
C GLY A 187 -3.59 3.93 21.84
N PHE A 188 -4.27 3.08 21.06
CA PHE A 188 -3.82 1.72 20.80
C PHE A 188 -2.47 1.71 20.05
N LEU A 189 -2.34 2.47 18.96
CA LEU A 189 -1.09 2.60 18.19
C LEU A 189 0.05 3.17 19.05
N TRP A 190 -0.25 4.10 19.96
CA TRP A 190 0.73 4.67 20.88
C TRP A 190 1.27 3.63 21.87
N SER A 191 0.38 2.79 22.40
CA SER A 191 0.69 1.78 23.43
C SER A 191 1.07 0.40 22.86
N GLN A 192 1.25 0.28 21.54
CA GLN A 192 1.44 -1.00 20.84
C GLN A 192 2.52 -1.91 21.47
N LYS A 193 3.67 -1.34 21.89
CA LYS A 193 4.76 -2.12 22.51
C LYS A 193 4.32 -2.79 23.82
N GLY A 194 3.51 -2.11 24.63
CA GLY A 194 2.92 -2.70 25.85
C GLY A 194 1.77 -3.66 25.56
N MET A 195 1.02 -3.42 24.48
CA MET A 195 -0.10 -4.27 24.08
C MET A 195 0.31 -5.64 23.51
N GLN A 196 1.58 -5.86 23.18
CA GLN A 196 2.06 -7.19 22.79
C GLN A 196 1.83 -8.26 23.88
N ILE A 197 1.74 -7.85 25.16
CA ILE A 197 1.41 -8.76 26.28
C ILE A 197 0.01 -9.39 26.10
N LEU A 198 -0.93 -8.71 25.44
CA LEU A 198 -2.27 -9.25 25.18
C LEU A 198 -2.25 -10.39 24.13
N MET A 199 -1.16 -10.56 23.39
CA MET A 199 -0.99 -11.69 22.46
C MET A 199 -0.54 -12.98 23.18
N THR A 200 0.15 -12.84 24.30
CA THR A 200 0.82 -13.97 24.98
C THR A 200 0.11 -14.41 26.25
N THR A 201 -0.86 -13.62 26.74
CA THR A 201 -1.62 -13.89 27.96
C THR A 201 -2.91 -14.66 27.71
N ASN A 202 -3.53 -15.16 28.79
CA ASN A 202 -4.81 -15.90 28.76
C ASN A 202 -5.99 -15.10 28.15
N TYR A 203 -5.86 -13.78 28.03
CA TYR A 203 -6.87 -12.92 27.40
C TYR A 203 -6.95 -13.10 25.88
N ARG A 204 -5.97 -13.75 25.25
CA ARG A 204 -5.90 -14.00 23.81
C ARG A 204 -7.20 -14.60 23.25
N VAL A 205 -7.65 -15.72 23.83
CA VAL A 205 -8.84 -16.47 23.37
C VAL A 205 -10.11 -15.66 23.56
N VAL A 206 -10.21 -14.92 24.68
CA VAL A 206 -11.36 -14.05 24.97
C VAL A 206 -11.46 -12.92 23.95
N LEU A 207 -10.34 -12.26 23.63
CA LEU A 207 -10.29 -11.19 22.63
C LEU A 207 -10.65 -11.70 21.23
N GLN A 208 -10.17 -12.90 20.88
CA GLN A 208 -10.54 -13.56 19.63
C GLN A 208 -12.04 -13.88 19.58
N ALA A 209 -12.64 -14.38 20.67
CA ALA A 209 -14.08 -14.65 20.74
C ALA A 209 -14.91 -13.36 20.63
N ILE A 210 -14.49 -12.27 21.27
CA ILE A 210 -15.10 -10.95 21.10
C ILE A 210 -15.01 -10.52 19.63
N SER A 211 -13.87 -10.74 18.97
CA SER A 211 -13.70 -10.42 17.54
C SER A 211 -14.67 -11.19 16.63
N MET A 212 -14.92 -12.47 16.91
CA MET A 212 -15.91 -13.29 16.19
C MET A 212 -17.33 -12.74 16.38
N LEU A 213 -17.67 -12.35 17.61
CA LEU A 213 -18.98 -11.79 17.94
C LEU A 213 -19.20 -10.44 17.25
N VAL A 214 -18.19 -9.56 17.27
CA VAL A 214 -18.27 -8.24 16.61
C VAL A 214 -18.51 -8.39 15.11
N VAL A 215 -17.87 -9.34 14.42
CA VAL A 215 -18.12 -9.59 12.99
C VAL A 215 -19.56 -9.98 12.69
N ILE A 216 -20.21 -10.75 13.57
CA ILE A 216 -21.61 -11.19 13.40
C ILE A 216 -22.59 -10.07 13.77
N VAL A 217 -22.35 -9.37 14.88
CA VAL A 217 -23.26 -8.33 15.39
C VAL A 217 -23.21 -7.06 14.54
N ARG A 218 -22.05 -6.72 13.99
CA ARG A 218 -21.85 -5.47 13.24
C ARG A 218 -22.79 -5.32 12.04
N PRO A 219 -22.95 -6.30 11.13
CA PRO A 219 -23.93 -6.20 10.04
C PRO A 219 -25.37 -5.97 10.54
N CYS A 220 -25.75 -6.51 11.70
CA CYS A 220 -27.06 -6.24 12.30
C CYS A 220 -27.17 -4.80 12.79
N VAL A 221 -26.15 -4.28 13.48
CA VAL A 221 -26.12 -2.91 14.02
C VAL A 221 -26.12 -1.87 12.90
N LEU A 222 -25.42 -2.15 11.80
CA LEU A 222 -25.35 -1.27 10.63
C LEU A 222 -26.52 -1.48 9.65
N ASN A 223 -27.48 -2.36 9.98
CA ASN A 223 -28.65 -2.71 9.18
C ASN A 223 -28.28 -3.12 7.73
N GLU A 224 -27.23 -3.93 7.58
CA GLU A 224 -26.73 -4.43 6.30
C GLU A 224 -27.62 -5.58 5.79
N ASN A 225 -28.22 -5.41 4.60
CA ASN A 225 -29.14 -6.39 4.05
C ASN A 225 -28.38 -7.55 3.38
N HIS A 226 -28.14 -8.64 4.11
CA HIS A 226 -27.54 -9.87 3.58
C HIS A 226 -28.55 -10.99 3.33
N LYS A 227 -28.34 -11.76 2.25
CA LYS A 227 -29.13 -12.96 1.97
C LYS A 227 -28.85 -14.00 3.06
N TRP A 228 -29.86 -14.78 3.44
CA TRP A 228 -29.74 -15.83 4.46
C TRP A 228 -28.57 -16.80 4.23
N LYS A 229 -28.28 -17.15 2.97
CA LYS A 229 -27.13 -18.01 2.60
C LYS A 229 -25.78 -17.43 3.07
N VAL A 230 -25.60 -16.11 3.00
CA VAL A 230 -24.36 -15.44 3.41
C VAL A 230 -24.24 -15.46 4.94
N TRP A 231 -25.35 -15.28 5.65
CA TRP A 231 -25.40 -15.41 7.11
C TRP A 231 -25.04 -16.82 7.57
N ILE A 232 -25.64 -17.85 6.98
CA ILE A 232 -25.36 -19.25 7.34
C ILE A 232 -23.88 -19.58 7.10
N ILE A 233 -23.31 -19.17 5.97
CA ILE A 233 -21.92 -19.51 5.64
C ILE A 233 -20.93 -18.81 6.58
N ASN A 234 -21.09 -17.50 6.80
CA ASN A 234 -20.20 -16.74 7.68
C ASN A 234 -20.37 -17.12 9.16
N GLY A 235 -21.61 -17.26 9.65
CA GLY A 235 -21.87 -17.72 11.02
C GLY A 235 -21.43 -19.16 11.24
N GLY A 236 -21.68 -20.03 10.26
CA GLY A 236 -21.28 -21.43 10.29
C GLY A 236 -19.77 -21.61 10.36
N ILE A 237 -18.99 -20.89 9.53
CA ILE A 237 -17.53 -21.01 9.59
C ILE A 237 -16.95 -20.47 10.90
N LEU A 238 -17.54 -19.40 11.46
CA LEU A 238 -17.11 -18.88 12.76
C LEU A 238 -17.38 -19.89 13.89
N PHE A 239 -18.51 -20.61 13.82
CA PHE A 239 -18.80 -21.70 14.75
C PHE A 239 -17.82 -22.87 14.60
N VAL A 240 -17.53 -23.29 13.36
CA VAL A 240 -16.51 -24.30 13.04
C VAL A 240 -15.14 -23.90 13.57
N ALA A 241 -14.78 -22.62 13.44
CA ALA A 241 -13.53 -22.06 13.95
C ALA A 241 -13.49 -22.04 15.49
N ALA A 242 -14.59 -21.68 16.15
CA ALA A 242 -14.69 -21.72 17.60
C ALA A 242 -14.48 -23.14 18.14
N ILE A 243 -15.04 -24.17 17.48
CA ILE A 243 -14.77 -25.58 17.81
C ILE A 243 -13.29 -25.91 17.61
N GLY A 244 -12.70 -25.48 16.49
CA GLY A 244 -11.28 -25.69 16.21
C GLY A 244 -10.34 -25.07 17.26
N ILE A 245 -10.64 -23.85 17.71
CA ILE A 245 -9.90 -23.17 18.78
C ILE A 245 -10.07 -23.95 20.09
N PHE A 246 -11.29 -24.33 20.45
CA PHE A 246 -11.56 -25.10 21.66
C PHE A 246 -10.79 -26.44 21.69
N LEU A 247 -10.79 -27.19 20.58
CA LEU A 247 -10.03 -28.43 20.48
C LEU A 247 -8.53 -28.22 20.64
N LYS A 248 -8.00 -27.14 20.04
CA LYS A 248 -6.58 -26.81 20.12
C LYS A 248 -6.16 -26.37 21.54
N GLU A 249 -6.97 -25.57 22.22
CA GLU A 249 -6.72 -25.18 23.62
C GLU A 249 -6.80 -26.38 24.58
N MET A 250 -7.61 -27.40 24.25
CA MET A 250 -7.65 -28.68 24.96
C MET A 250 -6.50 -29.63 24.59
N GLY A 251 -5.55 -29.21 23.75
CA GLY A 251 -4.42 -30.03 23.30
C GLY A 251 -4.81 -31.20 22.39
N LYS A 252 -6.03 -31.21 21.85
CA LYS A 252 -6.51 -32.26 20.94
C LYS A 252 -6.15 -31.93 19.48
N PRO A 253 -5.84 -32.95 18.66
CA PRO A 253 -5.59 -32.73 17.24
C PRO A 253 -6.84 -32.18 16.55
N VAL A 254 -6.66 -31.17 15.71
CA VAL A 254 -7.74 -30.58 14.90
C VAL A 254 -8.05 -31.53 13.74
N PRO A 255 -9.31 -31.99 13.58
CA PRO A 255 -9.69 -32.90 12.50
C PRO A 255 -9.51 -32.30 11.09
N LEU A 256 -9.20 -33.16 10.10
CA LEU A 256 -8.93 -32.75 8.72
C LEU A 256 -10.08 -31.97 8.07
N TYR A 257 -11.33 -32.32 8.37
CA TYR A 257 -12.49 -31.65 7.80
C TYR A 257 -12.62 -30.18 8.24
N LEU A 258 -12.10 -29.80 9.42
CA LEU A 258 -12.08 -28.40 9.87
C LEU A 258 -11.10 -27.58 9.01
N PHE A 259 -9.92 -28.14 8.72
CA PHE A 259 -8.96 -27.51 7.80
C PHE A 259 -9.58 -27.34 6.40
N ALA A 260 -10.22 -28.38 5.87
CA ALA A 260 -10.89 -28.33 4.57
C ALA A 260 -11.99 -27.26 4.53
N ALA A 261 -12.78 -27.12 5.60
CA ALA A 261 -13.80 -26.09 5.71
C ALA A 261 -13.21 -24.66 5.69
N ASN A 262 -12.12 -24.42 6.42
CA ASN A 262 -11.45 -23.12 6.43
C ASN A 262 -10.85 -22.76 5.07
N TRP A 263 -10.20 -23.71 4.39
CA TRP A 263 -9.69 -23.51 3.02
C TRP A 263 -10.81 -23.26 2.01
N ALA A 264 -11.90 -24.03 2.08
CA ALA A 264 -13.07 -23.81 1.24
C ALA A 264 -13.68 -22.41 1.48
N TYR A 265 -13.71 -21.96 2.74
CA TYR A 265 -14.17 -20.62 3.08
C TYR A 265 -13.25 -19.53 2.54
N LEU A 266 -11.92 -19.71 2.58
CA LEU A 266 -10.97 -18.77 1.96
C LEU A 266 -11.27 -18.60 0.46
N ILE A 267 -11.46 -19.69 -0.28
CA ILE A 267 -11.82 -19.64 -1.70
C ILE A 267 -13.19 -18.96 -1.88
N TYR A 268 -14.17 -19.31 -1.05
CA TYR A 268 -15.51 -18.72 -1.06
C TYR A 268 -15.47 -17.20 -0.82
N ALA A 269 -14.68 -16.71 0.13
CA ALA A 269 -14.63 -15.31 0.51
C ALA A 269 -14.23 -14.42 -0.68
N PHE A 270 -13.27 -14.86 -1.50
CA PHE A 270 -12.85 -14.15 -2.71
C PHE A 270 -13.77 -14.42 -3.92
N ALA A 271 -14.21 -15.66 -4.14
CA ALA A 271 -14.99 -16.02 -5.33
C ALA A 271 -16.46 -15.57 -5.27
N SER A 272 -17.06 -15.49 -4.08
CA SER A 272 -18.47 -15.13 -3.91
C SER A 272 -18.77 -13.67 -4.27
N VAL A 273 -17.79 -12.78 -4.16
CA VAL A 273 -17.93 -11.35 -4.45
C VAL A 273 -18.20 -11.08 -5.95
N PRO A 274 -17.33 -11.46 -6.89
CA PRO A 274 -17.56 -11.21 -8.32
C PRO A 274 -18.75 -12.01 -8.88
N CYS A 275 -19.06 -13.17 -8.29
CA CYS A 275 -20.19 -14.01 -8.66
C CYS A 275 -21.52 -13.57 -8.04
N SER A 276 -21.52 -12.55 -7.17
CA SER A 276 -22.74 -12.07 -6.52
C SER A 276 -23.66 -11.35 -7.51
N SER A 277 -24.97 -11.58 -7.37
CA SER A 277 -26.01 -10.88 -8.15
C SER A 277 -26.28 -9.45 -7.66
N ARG A 278 -25.39 -8.86 -6.85
CA ARG A 278 -25.55 -7.52 -6.28
C ARG A 278 -25.19 -6.47 -7.34
N THR A 279 -26.07 -5.49 -7.50
CA THR A 279 -26.01 -4.45 -8.56
C THR A 279 -25.54 -3.08 -8.07
N THR A 280 -25.49 -2.84 -6.76
CA THR A 280 -25.03 -1.54 -6.21
C THR A 280 -23.62 -1.64 -5.61
N PRO A 281 -22.78 -0.59 -5.72
CA PRO A 281 -21.44 -0.58 -5.15
C PRO A 281 -21.44 -0.80 -3.63
N GLN A 282 -22.35 -0.12 -2.94
CA GLN A 282 -22.48 -0.19 -1.49
C GLN A 282 -22.87 -1.59 -1.02
N SER A 283 -23.84 -2.24 -1.68
CA SER A 283 -24.20 -3.62 -1.33
C SER A 283 -23.06 -4.61 -1.61
N ARG A 284 -22.24 -4.39 -2.65
CA ARG A 284 -21.04 -5.22 -2.86
C ARG A 284 -19.98 -4.97 -1.79
N LEU A 285 -19.78 -3.72 -1.38
CA LEU A 285 -18.87 -3.38 -0.29
C LEU A 285 -19.26 -4.08 1.01
N GLU A 286 -20.55 -4.08 1.38
CA GLU A 286 -21.06 -4.82 2.53
C GLU A 286 -20.67 -6.30 2.47
N LEU A 287 -20.85 -6.95 1.31
CA LEU A 287 -20.51 -8.36 1.13
C LEU A 287 -19.00 -8.61 1.24
N ILE A 288 -18.18 -7.78 0.58
CA ILE A 288 -16.71 -7.84 0.65
C ILE A 288 -16.28 -7.76 2.12
N ARG A 289 -16.83 -6.77 2.82
CA ARG A 289 -16.50 -6.48 4.21
C ARG A 289 -16.88 -7.64 5.12
N PHE A 290 -18.08 -8.19 5.01
CA PHE A 290 -18.51 -9.29 5.89
C PHE A 290 -17.67 -10.56 5.65
N ASN A 291 -17.43 -10.93 4.39
CA ASN A 291 -16.65 -12.12 4.07
C ASN A 291 -15.16 -11.97 4.42
N LEU A 292 -14.54 -10.83 4.06
CA LEU A 292 -13.12 -10.64 4.32
C LEU A 292 -12.82 -10.39 5.81
N LEU A 293 -13.69 -9.70 6.55
CA LEU A 293 -13.53 -9.56 8.01
C LEU A 293 -13.69 -10.90 8.72
N THR A 294 -14.65 -11.74 8.28
CA THR A 294 -14.77 -13.11 8.79
C THR A 294 -13.49 -13.90 8.51
N LEU A 295 -12.96 -13.84 7.28
CA LEU A 295 -11.68 -14.48 6.95
C LEU A 295 -10.52 -13.93 7.80
N HIS A 296 -10.48 -12.63 8.04
CA HIS A 296 -9.46 -11.99 8.87
C HIS A 296 -9.52 -12.46 10.32
N VAL A 297 -10.73 -12.63 10.88
CA VAL A 297 -10.91 -13.25 12.21
C VAL A 297 -10.37 -14.67 12.20
N LEU A 298 -10.67 -15.49 11.18
CA LEU A 298 -10.17 -16.88 11.10
C LEU A 298 -8.64 -16.97 11.04
N LEU A 299 -7.96 -15.96 10.48
CA LEU A 299 -6.51 -15.84 10.38
C LEU A 299 -5.86 -15.12 11.59
N SER A 300 -6.68 -14.56 12.48
CA SER A 300 -6.24 -13.89 13.70
C SER A 300 -6.27 -14.85 14.89
N ASP A 301 -5.42 -14.57 15.89
CA ASP A 301 -5.35 -15.35 17.13
C ASP A 301 -5.72 -14.49 18.37
N SER A 302 -6.00 -13.18 18.23
CA SER A 302 -6.12 -12.27 19.39
C SER A 302 -6.90 -10.96 19.07
N TYR A 303 -6.48 -9.82 19.65
CA TYR A 303 -7.01 -8.48 19.36
C TYR A 303 -6.77 -8.01 17.90
N VAL A 304 -5.90 -8.66 17.12
CA VAL A 304 -5.52 -8.23 15.77
C VAL A 304 -6.73 -7.94 14.90
N SER A 305 -7.72 -8.83 14.93
CA SER A 305 -8.95 -8.66 14.16
C SER A 305 -9.83 -7.53 14.70
N LEU A 306 -9.90 -7.34 16.02
CA LEU A 306 -10.63 -6.20 16.60
C LEU A 306 -10.05 -4.87 16.18
N PHE A 307 -8.72 -4.75 16.18
CA PHE A 307 -8.04 -3.54 15.72
C PHE A 307 -8.33 -3.29 14.22
N ALA A 308 -8.18 -4.30 13.37
CA ALA A 308 -8.47 -4.19 11.95
C ALA A 308 -9.93 -3.82 11.66
N GLN A 309 -10.87 -4.44 12.35
CA GLN A 309 -12.31 -4.12 12.26
C GLN A 309 -12.58 -2.68 12.70
N GLY A 310 -12.00 -2.24 13.81
CA GLY A 310 -12.10 -0.86 14.29
C GLY A 310 -11.56 0.14 13.27
N LEU A 311 -10.38 -0.14 12.70
CA LEU A 311 -9.75 0.70 11.68
C LEU A 311 -10.62 0.83 10.41
N ILE A 312 -11.23 -0.27 9.95
CA ILE A 312 -12.14 -0.26 8.79
C ILE A 312 -13.42 0.54 9.10
N ILE A 313 -14.01 0.33 10.28
CA ILE A 313 -15.22 1.06 10.70
C ILE A 313 -14.93 2.56 10.77
N GLU A 314 -13.81 2.93 11.39
CA GLU A 314 -13.38 4.32 11.50
C GLU A 314 -13.22 4.94 10.11
N TYR A 315 -12.52 4.27 9.20
CA TYR A 315 -12.33 4.77 7.84
C TYR A 315 -13.64 5.03 7.10
N GLN A 316 -14.59 4.08 7.18
CA GLN A 316 -15.88 4.19 6.50
C GLN A 316 -16.75 5.28 7.11
N MET A 317 -16.83 5.34 8.44
CA MET A 317 -17.52 6.43 9.14
C MET A 317 -16.90 7.78 8.79
N GLY A 318 -15.57 7.85 8.70
CA GLY A 318 -14.83 9.04 8.29
C GLY A 318 -15.20 9.53 6.89
N LEU A 319 -15.33 8.61 5.93
CA LEU A 319 -15.78 8.92 4.57
C LEU A 319 -17.23 9.39 4.53
N GLU A 320 -18.14 8.72 5.23
CA GLU A 320 -19.56 9.11 5.29
C GLU A 320 -19.78 10.47 5.95
N VAL A 321 -19.01 10.78 7.00
CA VAL A 321 -19.02 12.09 7.66
C VAL A 321 -18.54 13.16 6.68
N HIS A 322 -17.44 12.90 5.95
CA HIS A 322 -16.91 13.83 4.96
C HIS A 322 -17.90 14.12 3.82
N GLU A 323 -18.55 13.08 3.29
CA GLU A 323 -19.50 13.20 2.17
C GLU A 323 -20.74 14.03 2.55
N LYS A 324 -21.32 13.81 3.75
CA LYS A 324 -22.45 14.62 4.25
C LYS A 324 -22.15 16.11 4.33
N PHE A 325 -20.92 16.46 4.70
CA PHE A 325 -20.47 17.85 4.77
C PHE A 325 -19.96 18.40 3.42
N LYS A 326 -19.89 17.54 2.39
CA LYS A 326 -19.60 17.94 1.02
C LYS A 326 -20.89 18.26 0.26
N GLU A 327 -21.93 17.44 0.43
CA GLU A 327 -23.25 17.67 -0.17
C GLU A 327 -23.92 18.96 0.32
N ALA A 328 -23.65 19.39 1.55
CA ALA A 328 -24.17 20.64 2.10
C ALA A 328 -23.55 21.93 1.50
N ASP A 329 -22.50 21.83 0.69
CA ASP A 329 -21.65 22.97 0.28
C ASP A 329 -21.30 22.98 -1.23
N GLU A 330 -21.75 21.99 -2.02
CA GLU A 330 -21.45 21.92 -3.47
C GLU A 330 -22.70 22.04 -4.36
N ASP A 331 -23.25 23.24 -4.39
CA ASP A 331 -23.58 23.86 -5.68
C ASP A 331 -22.26 24.08 -6.44
N VAL A 332 -21.97 23.14 -7.35
CA VAL A 332 -21.12 23.26 -8.55
C VAL A 332 -20.05 24.37 -8.51
N LYS A 333 -18.89 24.08 -7.92
CA LYS A 333 -17.65 24.80 -8.25
C LYS A 333 -16.68 23.85 -8.96
N ILE A 334 -16.44 24.13 -10.24
CA ILE A 334 -15.39 23.55 -11.07
C ILE A 334 -14.10 23.51 -10.23
N LEU A 335 -13.67 22.30 -9.89
CA LEU A 335 -12.52 22.10 -9.01
C LEU A 335 -11.27 22.57 -9.77
N THR A 336 -10.72 23.73 -9.40
CA THR A 336 -9.45 24.23 -9.95
C THR A 336 -8.38 23.14 -9.93
N SER A 337 -7.55 23.04 -10.97
CA SER A 337 -6.49 22.01 -11.12
C SER A 337 -5.65 21.79 -9.84
N SER A 338 -5.27 22.86 -9.12
CA SER A 338 -4.54 22.73 -7.85
C SER A 338 -5.32 22.04 -6.72
N LYS A 339 -6.64 22.22 -6.65
CA LYS A 339 -7.49 21.57 -5.64
C LYS A 339 -7.72 20.09 -5.96
N HIS A 340 -7.86 19.76 -7.25
CA HIS A 340 -7.95 18.37 -7.72
C HIS A 340 -6.73 17.57 -7.29
N LEU A 341 -5.55 18.10 -7.56
CA LEU A 341 -4.32 17.43 -7.19
C LEU A 341 -4.12 17.32 -5.67
N GLN A 342 -4.51 18.34 -4.91
CA GLN A 342 -4.50 18.27 -3.45
C GLN A 342 -5.39 17.13 -2.93
N MET A 343 -6.56 16.92 -3.54
CA MET A 343 -7.43 15.79 -3.19
C MET A 343 -6.79 14.44 -3.53
N CYS A 344 -6.10 14.32 -4.68
CA CYS A 344 -5.35 13.10 -5.03
C CYS A 344 -4.27 12.77 -3.99
N TYR A 345 -3.48 13.76 -3.56
CA TYR A 345 -2.48 13.57 -2.50
C TYR A 345 -3.13 13.20 -1.16
N ARG A 346 -4.28 13.81 -0.81
CA ARG A 346 -5.01 13.45 0.42
C ARG A 346 -5.46 11.99 0.42
N PHE A 347 -6.02 11.49 -0.69
CA PHE A 347 -6.37 10.08 -0.81
C PHE A 347 -5.13 9.17 -0.75
N ALA A 348 -4.03 9.55 -1.42
CA ALA A 348 -2.79 8.78 -1.37
C ALA A 348 -2.21 8.69 0.04
N VAL A 349 -2.17 9.81 0.78
CA VAL A 349 -1.73 9.87 2.17
C VAL A 349 -2.65 9.07 3.07
N SER A 350 -3.97 9.15 2.87
CA SER A 350 -4.93 8.34 3.61
C SER A 350 -4.70 6.85 3.38
N ILE A 351 -4.60 6.39 2.12
CA ILE A 351 -4.37 4.98 1.81
C ILE A 351 -3.06 4.48 2.44
N LEU A 352 -1.99 5.26 2.33
CA LEU A 352 -0.71 4.94 2.98
C LEU A 352 -0.84 4.88 4.50
N LEU A 353 -1.41 5.92 5.12
CA LEU A 353 -1.56 6.01 6.57
C LEU A 353 -2.31 4.80 7.13
N TYR A 354 -3.42 4.41 6.51
CA TYR A 354 -4.19 3.26 6.97
C TYR A 354 -3.50 1.93 6.68
N PHE A 355 -2.75 1.82 5.57
CA PHE A 355 -1.91 0.67 5.30
C PHE A 355 -0.87 0.47 6.42
N TYR A 356 -0.13 1.53 6.76
CA TYR A 356 0.84 1.49 7.86
C TYR A 356 0.15 1.25 9.21
N ALA A 357 -0.93 1.96 9.52
CA ALA A 357 -1.68 1.75 10.77
C ALA A 357 -2.15 0.30 10.92
N SER A 358 -2.63 -0.34 9.84
CA SER A 358 -2.97 -1.77 9.82
C SER A 358 -1.76 -2.65 10.12
N LEU A 359 -0.63 -2.43 9.45
CA LEU A 359 0.57 -3.24 9.65
C LEU A 359 1.17 -3.10 11.05
N PHE A 360 1.21 -1.87 11.58
CA PHE A 360 1.64 -1.62 12.95
C PHE A 360 0.65 -2.20 13.97
N GLY A 361 -0.65 -1.92 13.83
CA GLY A 361 -1.65 -2.38 14.78
C GLY A 361 -1.84 -3.90 14.81
N THR A 362 -1.58 -4.59 13.70
CA THR A 362 -1.58 -6.07 13.67
C THR A 362 -0.30 -6.69 14.25
N GLY A 363 0.72 -5.89 14.58
CA GLY A 363 1.93 -6.34 15.27
C GLY A 363 3.02 -6.94 14.37
N HIS A 364 2.87 -6.91 13.05
CA HIS A 364 3.75 -7.63 12.11
C HIS A 364 4.99 -6.85 11.66
N TRP A 365 5.21 -5.62 12.16
CA TRP A 365 6.24 -4.70 11.64
C TRP A 365 7.49 -4.51 12.54
N VAL A 366 7.42 -4.77 13.85
CA VAL A 366 8.36 -4.15 14.82
C VAL A 366 9.66 -4.94 15.11
N GLY A 367 9.93 -6.09 14.48
CA GLY A 367 11.11 -6.92 14.84
C GLY A 367 11.88 -7.59 13.71
N GLY A 368 11.47 -7.36 12.46
CA GLY A 368 11.89 -8.18 11.31
C GLY A 368 10.78 -9.14 10.86
N PHE A 369 10.93 -9.72 9.68
CA PHE A 369 10.01 -10.69 9.06
C PHE A 369 9.92 -12.03 9.83
N THR A 370 10.17 -12.05 11.13
CA THR A 370 9.99 -13.22 11.99
C THR A 370 8.51 -13.35 12.33
N TYR A 371 7.78 -13.96 11.40
CA TYR A 371 6.38 -14.28 11.56
C TYR A 371 6.20 -15.38 12.59
N LEU A 372 5.49 -15.10 13.69
CA LEU A 372 5.05 -16.14 14.62
C LEU A 372 4.04 -17.03 13.89
N ALA A 373 4.31 -18.34 13.86
CA ALA A 373 3.52 -19.38 13.18
C ALA A 373 2.07 -19.56 13.70
N ASN A 374 1.56 -18.65 14.52
CA ASN A 374 0.28 -18.78 15.21
C ASN A 374 -0.94 -18.27 14.42
N SER A 375 -0.77 -17.50 13.34
CA SER A 375 -1.89 -16.97 12.53
C SER A 375 -2.56 -18.00 11.61
N ALA A 376 -1.96 -19.18 11.39
CA ALA A 376 -2.45 -20.19 10.45
C ALA A 376 -3.00 -21.47 11.10
N ARG A 377 -3.22 -21.46 12.43
CA ARG A 377 -3.51 -22.66 13.24
C ARG A 377 -4.76 -23.44 12.82
N LEU A 378 -5.74 -22.77 12.19
CA LEU A 378 -6.99 -23.37 11.70
C LEU A 378 -6.94 -23.74 10.21
N PHE A 379 -5.86 -23.41 9.52
CA PHE A 379 -5.65 -23.67 8.09
C PHE A 379 -4.58 -24.73 7.84
N LEU A 380 -3.62 -24.86 8.74
CA LEU A 380 -2.46 -25.72 8.57
C LEU A 380 -2.23 -26.59 9.82
N PRO A 381 -1.83 -27.86 9.67
CA PRO A 381 -1.26 -28.62 10.76
C PRO A 381 0.09 -28.00 11.17
N ASP A 382 0.48 -28.14 12.44
CA ASP A 382 1.65 -27.47 13.03
C ASP A 382 3.00 -27.79 12.33
N SER A 383 3.02 -28.77 11.41
CA SER A 383 4.20 -29.25 10.68
C SER A 383 4.39 -28.70 9.25
N SER A 384 3.45 -27.93 8.68
CA SER A 384 3.57 -27.45 7.28
C SER A 384 4.05 -25.99 7.18
N SER A 385 5.33 -25.77 6.86
CA SER A 385 5.94 -24.43 6.81
C SER A 385 5.72 -23.66 5.50
N GLY A 386 5.46 -24.34 4.38
CA GLY A 386 5.49 -23.72 3.05
C GLY A 386 4.36 -22.72 2.75
N LEU A 387 3.14 -22.96 3.26
CA LEU A 387 1.96 -22.13 2.96
C LEU A 387 1.72 -21.00 3.99
N VAL A 388 2.45 -21.01 5.10
CA VAL A 388 2.32 -20.00 6.17
C VAL A 388 2.56 -18.57 5.66
N PRO A 389 3.60 -18.28 4.84
CA PRO A 389 3.84 -16.93 4.36
C PRO A 389 2.69 -16.39 3.50
N LEU A 390 2.04 -17.24 2.71
CA LEU A 390 0.91 -16.86 1.88
C LEU A 390 -0.31 -16.46 2.72
N LEU A 391 -0.65 -17.27 3.73
CA LEU A 391 -1.78 -16.98 4.63
C LEU A 391 -1.54 -15.71 5.45
N VAL A 392 -0.30 -15.49 5.90
CA VAL A 392 0.10 -14.27 6.58
C VAL A 392 -0.03 -13.06 5.64
N LEU A 393 0.44 -13.19 4.40
CA LEU A 393 0.31 -12.12 3.42
C LEU A 393 -1.17 -11.77 3.17
N ILE A 394 -2.04 -12.78 3.03
CA ILE A 394 -3.48 -12.57 2.90
C ILE A 394 -4.04 -11.85 4.13
N HIS A 395 -3.69 -12.32 5.33
CA HIS A 395 -4.12 -11.71 6.60
C HIS A 395 -3.78 -10.21 6.67
N LEU A 396 -2.55 -9.84 6.30
CA LEU A 396 -2.07 -8.46 6.28
C LEU A 396 -2.76 -7.57 5.24
N LEU A 397 -3.11 -8.14 4.09
CA LEU A 397 -3.68 -7.39 2.98
C LEU A 397 -5.19 -7.18 3.10
N ILE A 398 -5.92 -8.02 3.84
CA ILE A 398 -7.38 -7.91 3.98
C ILE A 398 -7.82 -6.49 4.39
N PRO A 399 -7.27 -5.84 5.45
CA PRO A 399 -7.72 -4.51 5.83
C PRO A 399 -7.53 -3.49 4.70
N SER A 400 -6.40 -3.57 3.99
CA SER A 400 -6.09 -2.73 2.83
C SER A 400 -7.04 -2.97 1.66
N ILE A 401 -7.42 -4.23 1.39
CA ILE A 401 -8.41 -4.57 0.35
C ILE A 401 -9.77 -3.95 0.69
N VAL A 402 -10.22 -4.03 1.95
CA VAL A 402 -11.51 -3.47 2.38
C VAL A 402 -11.50 -1.94 2.34
N ILE A 403 -10.39 -1.30 2.71
CA ILE A 403 -10.22 0.16 2.62
C ILE A 403 -10.25 0.62 1.16
N MET A 404 -9.52 -0.05 0.27
CA MET A 404 -9.55 0.24 -1.17
C MET A 404 -10.94 0.00 -1.78
N ALA A 405 -11.63 -1.07 -1.39
CA ALA A 405 -13.02 -1.30 -1.78
C ALA A 405 -13.94 -0.18 -1.30
N SER A 406 -13.69 0.37 -0.10
CA SER A 406 -14.46 1.50 0.44
C SER A 406 -14.22 2.78 -0.36
N VAL A 407 -12.98 3.07 -0.77
CA VAL A 407 -12.67 4.20 -1.66
C VAL A 407 -13.43 4.08 -2.98
N VAL A 408 -13.42 2.91 -3.62
CA VAL A 408 -14.07 2.69 -4.91
C VAL A 408 -15.59 2.76 -4.83
N ALA A 409 -16.18 2.24 -3.75
CA ALA A 409 -17.62 2.17 -3.57
C ALA A 409 -18.24 3.48 -3.06
N LEU A 410 -17.57 4.19 -2.14
CA LEU A 410 -18.10 5.36 -1.44
C LEU A 410 -17.59 6.69 -2.01
N SER A 411 -16.46 6.72 -2.73
CA SER A 411 -15.93 7.97 -3.29
C SER A 411 -15.95 7.98 -4.82
N SER A 412 -16.79 8.83 -5.41
CA SER A 412 -16.82 9.06 -6.87
C SER A 412 -15.47 9.59 -7.38
N PHE A 413 -14.88 10.53 -6.67
CA PHE A 413 -13.56 11.09 -6.98
C PHE A 413 -12.46 10.02 -6.91
N GLY A 414 -12.42 9.25 -5.83
CA GLY A 414 -11.43 8.18 -5.64
C GLY A 414 -11.49 7.13 -6.77
N ARG A 415 -12.70 6.78 -7.20
CA ARG A 415 -12.92 5.85 -8.32
C ARG A 415 -12.43 6.40 -9.66
N GLN A 416 -12.77 7.63 -10.01
CA GLN A 416 -12.38 8.21 -11.31
C GLN A 416 -10.88 8.53 -11.39
N GLN A 417 -10.24 8.86 -10.26
CA GLN A 417 -8.86 9.35 -10.22
C GLN A 417 -7.87 8.33 -9.62
N ILE A 418 -8.23 7.04 -9.59
CA ILE A 418 -7.43 5.99 -8.96
C ILE A 418 -5.98 5.98 -9.48
N ARG A 419 -5.79 6.14 -10.79
CA ARG A 419 -4.46 6.19 -11.42
C ARG A 419 -3.61 7.36 -10.90
N THR A 420 -4.23 8.53 -10.75
CA THR A 420 -3.59 9.77 -10.27
C THR A 420 -3.23 9.66 -8.77
N ILE A 421 -4.09 9.00 -8.00
CA ILE A 421 -3.85 8.68 -6.57
C ILE A 421 -2.65 7.73 -6.44
N PHE A 422 -2.58 6.68 -7.26
CA PHE A 422 -1.44 5.75 -7.27
C PHE A 422 -0.13 6.41 -7.70
N SER A 423 -0.14 7.29 -8.70
CA SER A 423 1.04 8.09 -9.06
C SER A 423 1.50 8.97 -7.89
N SER A 424 0.57 9.56 -7.13
CA SER A 424 0.88 10.35 -5.94
C SER A 424 1.47 9.49 -4.82
N LEU A 425 0.96 8.29 -4.62
CA LEU A 425 1.46 7.29 -3.67
C LEU A 425 2.88 6.85 -4.01
N MET A 426 3.14 6.55 -5.28
CA MET A 426 4.49 6.22 -5.78
C MET A 426 5.48 7.35 -5.51
N LEU A 427 5.08 8.61 -5.72
CA LEU A 427 5.94 9.77 -5.45
C LEU A 427 6.34 9.85 -3.96
N ILE A 428 5.40 9.64 -3.04
CA ILE A 428 5.67 9.65 -1.60
C ILE A 428 6.64 8.51 -1.23
N CYS A 429 6.38 7.28 -1.66
CA CYS A 429 7.25 6.13 -1.37
C CYS A 429 8.65 6.28 -1.98
N ASN A 430 8.75 6.83 -3.20
CA ASN A 430 10.05 7.11 -3.82
C ASN A 430 10.85 8.16 -3.04
N ALA A 431 10.20 9.14 -2.41
CA ALA A 431 10.88 10.12 -1.57
C ALA A 431 11.44 9.50 -0.29
N VAL A 432 10.71 8.55 0.31
CA VAL A 432 11.20 7.75 1.44
C VAL A 432 12.43 6.93 1.06
N VAL A 433 12.40 6.28 -0.11
CA VAL A 433 13.52 5.47 -0.61
C VAL A 433 14.75 6.34 -0.90
N LEU A 434 14.55 7.50 -1.53
CA LEU A 434 15.61 8.46 -1.79
C LEU A 434 16.28 8.91 -0.47
N PHE A 435 15.49 9.14 0.58
CA PHE A 435 16.04 9.48 1.90
C PHE A 435 16.96 8.37 2.43
N PHE A 436 16.51 7.11 2.41
CA PHE A 436 17.33 5.99 2.87
C PHE A 436 18.58 5.77 2.01
N VAL A 437 18.51 6.01 0.71
CA VAL A 437 19.67 5.88 -0.18
C VAL A 437 20.70 7.00 0.03
N VAL A 438 20.28 8.23 0.31
CA VAL A 438 21.18 9.40 0.40
C VAL A 438 21.72 9.61 1.81
N PHE A 439 20.87 9.50 2.83
CA PHE A 439 21.21 9.95 4.19
C PHE A 439 21.67 8.85 5.14
N VAL A 440 21.48 7.58 4.78
CA VAL A 440 21.98 6.47 5.60
C VAL A 440 23.41 6.11 5.17
N PRO A 441 24.38 6.06 6.11
CA PRO A 441 25.73 5.65 5.80
C PRO A 441 25.78 4.15 5.47
N HIS A 442 25.74 3.81 4.18
CA HIS A 442 25.86 2.42 3.68
C HIS A 442 27.24 1.79 3.94
N ASN A 443 28.21 2.62 4.31
CA ASN A 443 29.58 2.22 4.65
C ASN A 443 29.74 1.80 6.12
N ALA A 444 28.71 2.03 6.95
CA ALA A 444 28.74 1.68 8.37
C ALA A 444 28.57 0.16 8.57
N TYR A 445 28.93 -0.32 9.76
CA TYR A 445 28.78 -1.72 10.20
C TYR A 445 27.45 -2.33 9.74
N TRP A 446 27.51 -3.44 8.98
CA TRP A 446 26.34 -4.01 8.28
C TRP A 446 25.09 -4.20 9.15
N PRO A 447 25.18 -4.66 10.42
CA PRO A 447 24.01 -4.72 11.31
C PRO A 447 23.30 -3.39 11.57
N MET A 448 23.98 -2.25 11.43
CA MET A 448 23.38 -0.91 11.53
C MET A 448 22.79 -0.43 10.21
N ALA A 449 23.35 -0.83 9.06
CA ALA A 449 22.87 -0.46 7.72
C ALA A 449 21.72 -1.35 7.22
N HIS A 450 21.69 -2.61 7.63
CA HIS A 450 20.72 -3.62 7.21
C HIS A 450 19.24 -3.21 7.44
N PRO A 451 18.84 -2.69 8.63
CA PRO A 451 17.46 -2.24 8.85
C PRO A 451 17.02 -1.16 7.86
N SER A 452 17.91 -0.22 7.52
CA SER A 452 17.62 0.87 6.58
C SER A 452 17.37 0.39 5.15
N VAL A 453 18.13 -0.61 4.69
CA VAL A 453 17.89 -1.23 3.37
C VAL A 453 16.55 -1.96 3.37
N VAL A 454 16.22 -2.68 4.44
CA VAL A 454 14.92 -3.34 4.60
C VAL A 454 13.79 -2.31 4.57
N HIS A 455 13.92 -1.18 5.25
CA HIS A 455 12.93 -0.11 5.25
C HIS A 455 12.74 0.55 3.88
N ALA A 456 13.81 0.75 3.11
CA ALA A 456 13.73 1.25 1.74
C ALA A 456 12.99 0.26 0.81
N LEU A 457 13.34 -1.02 0.88
CA LEU A 457 12.65 -2.08 0.13
C LEU A 457 11.17 -2.16 0.49
N LEU A 458 10.87 -1.99 1.78
CA LEU A 458 9.53 -2.05 2.31
C LEU A 458 8.64 -0.89 1.86
N ALA A 459 9.20 0.32 1.73
CA ALA A 459 8.50 1.46 1.14
C ALA A 459 8.09 1.19 -0.32
N GLN A 460 8.93 0.52 -1.10
CA GLN A 460 8.60 0.11 -2.47
C GLN A 460 7.60 -1.07 -2.50
N LEU A 461 7.82 -2.07 -1.65
CA LEU A 461 6.93 -3.22 -1.51
C LEU A 461 5.51 -2.77 -1.15
N THR A 462 5.37 -1.75 -0.29
CA THR A 462 4.08 -1.14 0.06
C THR A 462 3.31 -0.74 -1.19
N VAL A 463 3.96 -0.13 -2.19
CA VAL A 463 3.26 0.27 -3.41
C VAL A 463 2.79 -0.95 -4.20
N ILE A 464 3.64 -1.96 -4.33
CA ILE A 464 3.32 -3.21 -5.03
C ILE A 464 2.14 -3.91 -4.35
N LEU A 465 2.14 -3.98 -3.02
CA LEU A 465 1.07 -4.59 -2.23
C LEU A 465 -0.25 -3.83 -2.35
N ILE A 466 -0.22 -2.51 -2.30
CA ILE A 466 -1.44 -1.69 -2.48
C ILE A 466 -1.95 -1.80 -3.92
N LEU A 467 -1.08 -1.89 -4.93
CA LEU A 467 -1.45 -2.15 -6.32
C LEU A 467 -2.11 -3.52 -6.49
N ALA A 468 -1.56 -4.55 -5.85
CA ALA A 468 -2.18 -5.87 -5.81
C ALA A 468 -3.57 -5.84 -5.16
N CYS A 469 -3.73 -5.06 -4.07
CA CYS A 469 -5.04 -4.84 -3.45
C CYS A 469 -6.02 -4.16 -4.40
N GLU A 470 -5.60 -3.13 -5.13
CA GLU A 470 -6.45 -2.46 -6.13
C GLU A 470 -6.85 -3.41 -7.24
N SER A 471 -5.94 -4.26 -7.73
CA SER A 471 -6.24 -5.25 -8.76
C SER A 471 -7.32 -6.24 -8.30
N ILE A 472 -7.25 -6.70 -7.04
CA ILE A 472 -8.27 -7.56 -6.42
C ILE A 472 -9.61 -6.81 -6.32
N VAL A 473 -9.60 -5.56 -5.86
CA VAL A 473 -10.81 -4.73 -5.78
C VAL A 473 -11.43 -4.53 -7.16
N THR A 474 -10.64 -4.24 -8.18
CA THR A 474 -11.11 -4.11 -9.56
C THR A 474 -11.78 -5.39 -10.06
N ILE A 475 -11.27 -6.57 -9.69
CA ILE A 475 -11.94 -7.87 -9.96
C ILE A 475 -13.29 -7.96 -9.24
N PHE A 476 -13.37 -7.55 -7.97
CA PHE A 476 -14.61 -7.56 -7.19
C PHE A 476 -15.72 -6.67 -7.80
N PHE A 477 -15.35 -5.56 -8.41
CA PHE A 477 -16.28 -4.60 -9.00
C PHE A 477 -16.48 -4.75 -10.53
N ARG A 478 -15.75 -5.65 -11.22
CA ARG A 478 -15.69 -5.81 -12.70
C ARG A 478 -17.04 -5.93 -13.43
N ARG A 479 -18.12 -6.37 -12.76
CA ARG A 479 -19.46 -6.53 -13.36
C ARG A 479 -20.43 -5.39 -13.03
N LEU A 480 -19.98 -4.37 -12.32
CA LEU A 480 -20.79 -3.18 -12.06
C LEU A 480 -20.48 -2.13 -13.11
N ASN A 481 -21.53 -1.56 -13.73
CA ASN A 481 -21.40 -0.41 -14.61
C ASN A 481 -21.10 0.85 -13.77
N MET A 482 -19.88 0.93 -13.25
CA MET A 482 -19.43 2.00 -12.34
C MET A 482 -19.05 3.29 -13.07
N ASN A 483 -18.97 3.26 -14.40
CA ASN A 483 -18.53 4.38 -15.25
C ASN A 483 -19.65 5.34 -15.67
N ARG A 484 -20.92 5.10 -15.29
CA ARG A 484 -22.06 5.88 -15.80
C ARG A 484 -22.49 7.06 -14.91
N CYS A 485 -21.73 7.41 -13.89
CA CYS A 485 -22.02 8.59 -13.08
C CYS A 485 -21.08 9.72 -13.52
N SER A 486 -21.68 10.59 -14.33
CA SER A 486 -21.29 11.93 -14.78
C SER A 486 -20.29 12.07 -15.94
N ASP A 487 -20.82 12.03 -17.15
CA ASP A 487 -20.28 12.67 -18.36
C ASP A 487 -20.33 14.22 -18.27
N TRP A 488 -19.79 14.81 -17.19
CA TRP A 488 -19.62 16.27 -17.11
C TRP A 488 -18.66 16.81 -18.19
N ARG A 489 -17.88 15.93 -18.84
CA ARG A 489 -17.02 16.29 -19.97
C ARG A 489 -17.81 16.58 -21.24
N GLN A 490 -18.90 15.87 -21.49
CA GLN A 490 -19.72 16.13 -22.69
C GLN A 490 -20.54 17.41 -22.55
N GLU A 491 -21.08 17.70 -21.36
CA GLU A 491 -21.79 18.97 -21.13
C GLU A 491 -20.87 20.19 -21.19
N ALA A 492 -19.61 20.09 -20.74
CA ALA A 492 -18.64 21.19 -20.86
C ALA A 492 -18.22 21.45 -22.32
N ASP A 493 -18.03 20.39 -23.12
CA ASP A 493 -17.69 20.51 -24.54
C ASP A 493 -18.90 21.00 -25.38
N GLU A 494 -20.14 20.65 -25.00
CA GLU A 494 -21.37 21.22 -25.61
C GLU A 494 -21.58 22.70 -25.24
N PHE A 495 -21.21 23.12 -24.02
CA PHE A 495 -21.33 24.50 -23.56
C PHE A 495 -20.30 25.45 -24.21
N GLU A 496 -19.10 24.96 -24.57
CA GLU A 496 -18.12 25.75 -25.35
C GLU A 496 -18.48 25.82 -26.84
N SER A 497 -19.18 24.81 -27.39
CA SER A 497 -19.59 24.80 -28.81
C SER A 497 -20.80 25.70 -29.15
N SER A 498 -21.52 26.19 -28.13
CA SER A 498 -22.79 26.93 -28.30
C SER A 498 -22.63 28.46 -28.37
N TYR A 499 -21.39 28.98 -28.28
CA TYR A 499 -21.12 30.40 -28.53
C TYR A 499 -20.69 30.62 -29.98
N PRO A 500 -21.39 31.46 -30.77
CA PRO A 500 -20.97 31.79 -32.12
C PRO A 500 -19.65 32.58 -32.09
N PRO A 501 -18.78 32.43 -33.11
CA PRO A 501 -17.53 33.18 -33.17
C PRO A 501 -17.84 34.68 -33.30
N ILE A 502 -17.31 35.47 -32.37
CA ILE A 502 -17.35 36.94 -32.44
C ILE A 502 -16.50 37.37 -33.64
N THR A 503 -17.16 37.69 -34.74
CA THR A 503 -16.57 38.41 -35.87
C THR A 503 -16.22 39.82 -35.41
N THR A 504 -14.93 40.08 -35.23
CA THR A 504 -14.41 41.44 -35.06
C THR A 504 -14.25 42.07 -36.44
N THR A 505 -15.20 42.91 -36.81
CA THR A 505 -15.05 43.87 -37.92
C THR A 505 -14.06 44.95 -37.51
N ALA A 506 -13.07 45.19 -38.38
CA ALA A 506 -12.06 46.20 -38.25
C ALA A 506 -12.65 47.63 -38.28
N VAL A 507 -12.07 48.50 -37.45
CA VAL A 507 -12.01 49.97 -37.65
C VAL A 507 -10.54 50.36 -37.48
#